data_AF-A0A7C3YYQ2-F1
#
_entry.id   AF-A0A7C3YYQ2-F1
#
_cell.length_a   1.000
_cell.length_b   1.000
_cell.length_c   1.000
_cell.angle_alpha   90.00
_cell.angle_beta   90.00
_cell.angle_gamma   90.00
#
_symmetry.space_group_name_H-M   'P 1'
#
loop_
_entity.id
_entity.type
_entity.pdbx_description
1 polymer ?
#
loop_
_entity_poly.entity_id
_entity_poly.type
_entity_poly.pdbx_seq_one_letter_code
_entity_poly.pdbx_strand_id
1 'polypeptide(L)'
;MLAIIDYGMGNLRSVQKGFEHAGFAARIVNDAAEVERAKALVLPGVGAFRDAMANLAGAGLLGPLARAVEAGKPLLGICLG
;
A
#
# COMPACT_ATOMS: atom_id res chain seq x y z
N MET A 1 8.10 -10.41 0.27
CA MET A 1 7.04 -9.99 -0.65
C MET A 1 6.77 -8.52 -0.40
N LEU A 2 6.63 -7.75 -1.47
CA LEU A 2 6.15 -6.37 -1.44
C LEU A 2 4.63 -6.37 -1.34
N ALA A 3 4.07 -5.61 -0.41
CA ALA A 3 2.63 -5.43 -0.29
C ALA A 3 2.21 -4.11 -0.92
N ILE A 4 1.34 -4.18 -1.92
CA ILE A 4 0.70 -3.04 -2.57
C ILE A 4 -0.64 -2.83 -1.88
N ILE A 5 -0.80 -1.68 -1.24
CA ILE A 5 -1.96 -1.39 -0.41
C ILE A 5 -3.16 -1.07 -1.28
N ASP A 6 -4.20 -1.88 -1.17
CA ASP A 6 -5.52 -1.63 -1.74
C ASP A 6 -6.44 -1.06 -0.68
N TYR A 7 -6.70 0.24 -0.82
CA TYR A 7 -7.73 0.96 -0.07
C TYR A 7 -8.76 1.54 -1.05
N GLY A 8 -9.00 0.87 -2.19
CA GLY A 8 -9.97 1.29 -3.20
C GLY A 8 -9.49 2.42 -4.12
N MET A 9 -8.20 2.77 -4.11
CA MET A 9 -7.64 3.79 -4.98
C MET A 9 -6.30 3.40 -5.60
N GLY A 10 -5.99 4.00 -6.75
CA GLY A 10 -4.73 3.81 -7.47
C GLY A 10 -4.82 2.77 -8.60
N ASN A 11 -3.77 2.72 -9.42
CA ASN A 11 -3.66 1.76 -10.53
C ASN A 11 -2.93 0.48 -10.08
N LEU A 12 -3.59 -0.29 -9.21
CA LEU A 12 -2.98 -1.41 -8.47
C LEU A 12 -2.34 -2.46 -9.38
N ARG A 13 -3.02 -2.84 -10.47
CA ARG A 13 -2.51 -3.88 -11.39
C ARG A 13 -1.30 -3.43 -12.18
N SER A 14 -1.24 -2.17 -12.63
CA SER A 14 -0.03 -1.67 -13.30
C SER A 14 1.15 -1.57 -12.34
N VAL A 15 0.91 -1.12 -11.10
CA VAL A 15 1.95 -1.08 -10.06
C VAL A 15 2.47 -2.49 -9.77
N GLN A 16 1.57 -3.47 -9.59
CA GLN A 16 1.94 -4.87 -9.39
C GLN A 16 2.81 -5.40 -10.54
N LYS A 17 2.35 -5.24 -11.78
CA LYS A 17 3.12 -5.66 -12.96
C LYS A 17 4.47 -4.97 -13.07
N GLY A 18 4.56 -3.69 -12.69
CA GLY A 18 5.83 -2.95 -12.68
C GLY A 18 6.86 -3.57 -11.74
N PHE A 19 6.45 -3.96 -10.54
CA PHE A 19 7.32 -4.66 -9.59
C PHE A 19 7.67 -6.08 -10.04
N GLU A 20 6.69 -6.83 -10.56
CA GLU A 20 6.94 -8.17 -11.11
C GLU A 20 7.93 -8.11 -12.28
N HIS A 21 7.79 -7.13 -13.17
CA HIS A 21 8.73 -6.89 -14.27
C HIS A 21 10.14 -6.52 -13.78
N ALA A 22 10.23 -5.77 -12.67
CA ALA A 22 11.50 -5.45 -12.01
C ALA A 22 12.09 -6.62 -11.18
N GLY A 23 11.47 -7.81 -11.22
CA GLY A 23 11.96 -9.01 -10.56
C GLY A 23 11.53 -9.17 -9.10
N PHE A 24 10.55 -8.40 -8.63
CA PHE A 24 10.04 -8.48 -7.26
C PHE A 24 8.71 -9.21 -7.18
N ALA A 25 8.57 -10.12 -6.21
CA ALA A 25 7.29 -10.68 -5.84
C ALA A 25 6.44 -9.62 -5.11
N ALA A 26 5.39 -9.14 -5.79
CA ALA A 26 4.45 -8.14 -5.29
C ALA A 26 3.04 -8.72 -5.19
N ARG A 27 2.31 -8.32 -4.15
CA ARG A 27 0.91 -8.74 -3.92
C ARG A 27 0.08 -7.55 -3.52
N ILE A 28 -1.12 -7.47 -4.08
CA ILE A 28 -2.15 -6.50 -3.68
C ILE A 28 -2.82 -7.03 -2.42
N VAL A 29 -2.88 -6.20 -1.37
CA VAL A 29 -3.39 -6.58 -0.04
C VAL A 29 -4.31 -5.51 0.50
N ASN A 30 -5.33 -5.91 1.24
CA ASN A 30 -6.32 -4.99 1.84
C ASN A 30 -6.60 -5.30 3.33
N ASP A 31 -5.79 -6.15 3.97
CA ASP A 31 -5.93 -6.48 5.39
C ASP A 31 -4.67 -6.16 6.19
N ALA A 32 -4.88 -5.84 7.47
CA ALA A 32 -3.83 -5.45 8.39
C ALA A 32 -2.76 -6.54 8.58
N ALA A 33 -3.16 -7.81 8.55
CA ALA A 33 -2.26 -8.91 8.83
C ALA A 33 -1.25 -9.10 7.68
N GLU A 34 -1.66 -8.87 6.44
CA GLU A 34 -0.75 -8.83 5.29
C GLU A 34 0.19 -7.63 5.33
N VAL A 35 -0.28 -6.44 5.76
CA VAL A 35 0.58 -5.26 5.97
C VAL A 35 1.68 -5.56 7.00
N GLU A 36 1.32 -6.21 8.10
CA GLU A 36 2.26 -6.56 9.18
C GLU A 36 3.26 -7.64 8.75
N ARG A 37 2.87 -8.62 7.93
CA ARG A 37 3.78 -9.66 7.42
C ARG A 37 4.67 -9.22 6.24
N ALA A 38 4.32 -8.13 5.56
CA ALA A 38 5.06 -7.66 4.39
C ALA A 38 6.50 -7.25 4.74
N LYS A 39 7.44 -7.46 3.81
CA LYS A 39 8.84 -7.02 3.98
C LYS A 39 9.02 -5.53 3.69
N ALA A 40 8.22 -5.00 2.77
CA ALA A 40 8.15 -3.59 2.42
C ALA A 40 6.77 -3.30 1.82
N LEU A 41 6.37 -2.03 1.87
CA LEU A 41 5.03 -1.56 1.55
C LEU A 41 5.07 -0.61 0.35
N VAL A 42 4.02 -0.62 -0.45
CA VAL A 42 3.80 0.32 -1.54
C VAL A 42 2.40 0.90 -1.36
N LEU A 43 2.30 2.21 -1.16
CA LEU A 43 1.05 2.92 -1.04
C LEU A 43 0.82 3.72 -2.34
N PRO A 44 0.10 3.17 -3.32
CA PRO A 44 -0.26 3.93 -4.52
C PRO A 44 -1.49 4.81 -4.26
N GLY A 45 -1.62 5.93 -4.95
CA GLY A 45 -2.85 6.72 -4.88
C GLY A 45 -3.02 7.67 -6.05
N VAL A 46 -4.27 7.96 -6.41
CA VAL A 46 -4.66 8.96 -7.41
C VAL A 46 -5.91 9.69 -6.92
N GLY A 47 -6.21 10.86 -7.48
CA GLY A 47 -7.42 11.61 -7.14
C GLY A 47 -7.23 12.56 -5.95
N ALA A 48 -8.29 12.79 -5.18
CA ALA A 48 -8.31 13.80 -4.12
C ALA A 48 -7.82 13.22 -2.78
N PHE A 49 -6.97 13.99 -2.08
CA PHE A 49 -6.39 13.59 -0.79
C PHE A 49 -7.44 13.25 0.29
N ARG A 50 -8.52 14.04 0.36
CA ARG A 50 -9.60 13.81 1.34
C ARG A 50 -10.21 12.42 1.17
N ASP A 51 -10.52 12.04 -0.06
CA ASP A 51 -11.16 10.77 -0.37
C ASP A 51 -10.17 9.61 -0.15
N ALA A 52 -8.88 9.83 -0.42
CA ALA A 52 -7.80 8.90 -0.10
C ALA A 52 -7.76 8.55 1.39
N MET A 53 -7.70 9.57 2.22
CA MET A 53 -7.61 9.40 3.67
C MET A 53 -8.88 8.78 4.23
N ALA A 54 -10.06 9.17 3.72
CA ALA A 54 -11.33 8.56 4.10
C ALA A 54 -11.37 7.07 3.77
N ASN A 55 -10.94 6.69 2.56
CA ASN A 55 -10.89 5.29 2.15
C ASN A 55 -9.86 4.49 2.96
N LEU A 56 -8.67 5.05 3.23
CA LEU A 56 -7.62 4.40 4.01
C LEU A 56 -8.05 4.16 5.46
N ALA A 57 -8.75 5.14 6.06
CA ALA A 57 -9.33 5.00 7.39
C ALA A 57 -10.50 4.00 7.39
N GLY A 58 -11.39 4.06 6.40
CA GLY A 58 -12.54 3.16 6.25
C GLY A 58 -12.14 1.70 6.02
N ALA A 59 -11.01 1.46 5.34
CA ALA A 59 -10.41 0.15 5.18
C ALA A 59 -9.72 -0.38 6.45
N GLY A 60 -9.60 0.45 7.50
CA GLY A 60 -8.90 0.08 8.73
C GLY A 60 -7.38 -0.05 8.57
N LEU A 61 -6.81 0.50 7.49
CA LEU A 61 -5.39 0.33 7.12
C LEU A 61 -4.48 1.46 7.63
N LEU A 62 -5.06 2.61 8.03
CA LEU A 62 -4.29 3.75 8.53
C LEU A 62 -3.41 3.38 9.73
N GLY A 63 -3.97 2.70 10.74
CA GLY A 63 -3.24 2.29 11.94
C GLY A 63 -2.14 1.25 11.67
N PRO A 64 -2.44 0.13 10.97
CA PRO A 64 -1.43 -0.85 10.57
C PRO A 64 -0.27 -0.25 9.77
N LEU A 65 -0.56 0.67 8.84
CA LEU A 65 0.48 1.34 8.05
C LEU A 65 1.35 2.25 8.90
N ALA A 66 0.75 3.09 9.75
CA ALA A 66 1.49 3.95 10.66
C ALA A 66 2.45 3.16 11.54
N ARG A 67 1.95 2.09 12.19
CA ARG A 67 2.78 1.20 13.02
C ARG A 67 3.91 0.54 12.23
N ALA A 68 3.64 0.13 10.98
CA ALA A 68 4.66 -0.48 10.14
C ALA A 68 5.78 0.50 9.80
N VAL A 69 5.44 1.75 9.46
CA VAL A 69 6.41 2.82 9.19
C VAL A 69 7.20 3.17 10.45
N GLU A 70 6.54 3.31 11.60
CA GLU A 70 7.19 3.56 12.90
C GLU A 70 8.17 2.44 13.29
N ALA A 71 7.84 1.19 12.95
CA ALA A 71 8.71 0.03 13.13
C ALA A 71 9.88 -0.05 12.12
N GLY A 72 10.04 0.96 11.25
CA GLY A 72 11.12 1.04 10.27
C GLY A 72 10.89 0.19 9.01
N LYS A 73 9.66 -0.29 8.77
CA LYS A 73 9.36 -1.02 7.54
C LYS A 73 9.44 -0.07 6.35
N PRO A 74 10.22 -0.41 5.30
CA PRO A 74 10.31 0.44 4.12
C PRO A 74 8.93 0.62 3.46
N LEU A 75 8.59 1.87 3.16
CA LEU A 75 7.36 2.24 2.46
C LEU A 75 7.69 3.14 1.26
N LEU A 76 7.09 2.84 0.12
CA LEU A 76 7.10 3.68 -1.07
C LEU A 76 5.70 4.24 -1.34
N GLY A 77 5.55 5.56 -1.25
CA GLY A 77 4.37 6.28 -1.74
C GLY A 77 4.46 6.53 -3.25
N ILE A 78 3.37 6.36 -3.98
CA ILE A 78 3.31 6.67 -5.43
C ILE A 78 2.18 7.66 -5.69
N CYS A 79 2.56 8.82 -6.24
CA CYS A 79 1.69 9.96 -6.55
C CYS A 79 1.04 10.55 -5.30
N LEU A 80 -0.17 10.12 -4.94
CA LEU A 80 -0.88 10.63 -3.76
C LEU A 80 -0.52 9.90 -2.45
N GLY A 81 0.01 8.68 -2.57
CA GLY A 81 0.32 7.83 -1.43
C GLY A 81 1.65 8.13 -0.75
#